data_AF-A0A8K0ISY0-F1
#
_entry.id   AF-A0A8K0ISY0-F1
#
_cell.length_a   1.000
_cell.length_b   1.000
_cell.length_c   1.000
_cell.angle_alpha   90.00
_cell.angle_beta   90.00
_cell.angle_gamma   90.00
#
_symmetry.space_group_name_H-M   'P 1'
#
loop_
_entity.id
_entity.type
_entity.pdbx_description
1 polymer ?
#
loop_
_entity_poly.entity_id
_entity_poly.type
_entity_poly.pdbx_seq_one_letter_code
_entity_poly.pdbx_strand_id
1 'polypeptide(L)'
;MDDSLVEEEHKKSAPEVAIDEDESEAFAVWEKRRAAPVVSGETVAGEVEMEVVKVAKCEFCGLTEECTTAYIARVRERHAGKWVCGLCGEAVEEEIERSGRGMSREEAMTRHASYLRNFRDAAASPVNPTKLLIAGLRRLLRRIFDSRRTPNGPHRQV
;
A
#
# COMPACT_ATOMS: atom_id res chain seq x y z
N MET A 1 -39.68 56.13 -33.06
CA MET A 1 -40.70 55.86 -32.04
C MET A 1 -40.55 54.38 -31.72
N ASP A 2 -39.75 53.91 -30.79
CA ASP A 2 -38.98 54.45 -29.66
C ASP A 2 -37.88 53.36 -29.45
N ASP A 3 -36.59 53.65 -29.58
CA ASP A 3 -35.69 54.26 -28.59
C ASP A 3 -35.58 53.48 -27.26
N SER A 4 -34.33 53.18 -26.88
CA SER A 4 -33.89 52.82 -25.52
C SER A 4 -34.27 51.39 -25.03
N LEU A 5 -33.40 50.56 -24.45
CA LEU A 5 -32.15 50.77 -23.73
C LEU A 5 -31.20 49.58 -23.90
N VAL A 6 -29.93 49.93 -23.97
CA VAL A 6 -28.76 49.12 -23.64
C VAL A 6 -28.81 48.78 -22.15
N GLU A 7 -28.67 47.49 -21.80
CA GLU A 7 -28.17 47.04 -20.49
C GLU A 7 -27.11 45.98 -20.79
N GLU A 8 -25.84 46.39 -20.91
CA GLU A 8 -24.86 46.46 -19.83
C GLU A 8 -24.54 45.08 -19.21
N GLU A 9 -23.40 44.56 -19.68
CA GLU A 9 -22.31 44.04 -18.86
C GLU A 9 -22.70 43.41 -17.52
N HIS A 10 -22.73 42.08 -17.48
CA HIS A 10 -22.21 41.35 -16.32
C HIS A 10 -21.50 40.09 -16.82
N LYS A 11 -20.39 40.32 -17.51
CA LYS A 11 -19.33 39.32 -17.67
C LYS A 11 -18.77 39.05 -16.28
N LYS A 12 -19.42 38.14 -15.54
CA LYS A 12 -18.89 37.60 -14.29
C LYS A 12 -17.63 36.81 -14.64
N SER A 13 -16.52 37.53 -14.65
CA SER A 13 -15.18 37.01 -14.54
C SER A 13 -15.20 35.92 -13.48
N ALA A 14 -14.81 34.70 -13.86
CA ALA A 14 -14.32 33.77 -12.86
C ALA A 14 -13.13 34.47 -12.16
N PRO A 15 -12.99 34.38 -10.84
CA PRO A 15 -11.69 34.63 -10.27
C PRO A 15 -10.77 33.57 -10.87
N GLU A 16 -9.83 34.00 -11.71
CA GLU A 16 -8.60 33.25 -11.91
C GLU A 16 -8.05 33.01 -10.51
N VAL A 17 -8.18 31.77 -10.05
CA VAL A 17 -7.45 31.31 -8.88
C VAL A 17 -6.00 31.37 -9.31
N ALA A 18 -5.32 32.44 -8.92
CA ALA A 18 -3.88 32.52 -8.96
C ALA A 18 -3.37 31.30 -8.17
N ILE A 19 -2.89 30.30 -8.90
CA ILE A 19 -2.10 29.24 -8.31
C ILE A 19 -0.77 29.91 -8.05
N ASP A 20 -0.55 30.31 -6.80
CA ASP A 20 0.72 30.91 -6.37
C ASP A 20 1.86 29.98 -6.81
N GLU A 21 2.77 30.49 -7.63
CA GLU A 21 3.95 29.78 -8.16
C GLU A 21 4.99 29.44 -7.05
N ASP A 22 4.61 29.54 -5.78
CA ASP A 22 5.43 29.26 -4.61
C ASP A 22 5.35 27.79 -4.15
N GLU A 23 4.67 26.92 -4.91
CA GLU A 23 4.62 25.49 -4.55
C GLU A 23 6.01 24.84 -4.58
N SER A 24 6.94 25.33 -5.41
CA SER A 24 8.32 24.79 -5.45
C SER A 24 9.13 25.13 -4.20
N GLU A 25 8.94 26.32 -3.62
CA GLU A 25 9.61 26.69 -2.38
C GLU A 25 8.97 25.96 -1.19
N ALA A 26 7.64 25.85 -1.16
CA ALA A 26 6.94 25.05 -0.16
C ALA A 26 7.35 23.57 -0.20
N PHE A 27 7.49 22.98 -1.40
CA PHE A 27 7.94 21.60 -1.58
C PHE A 27 9.40 21.41 -1.16
N ALA A 28 10.29 22.35 -1.51
CA ALA A 28 11.68 22.34 -1.09
C ALA A 28 11.85 22.52 0.43
N VAL A 29 11.06 23.40 1.04
CA VAL A 29 11.03 23.62 2.50
C VAL A 29 10.50 22.38 3.21
N TRP A 30 9.48 21.73 2.67
CA TRP A 30 8.94 20.49 3.22
C TRP A 30 9.94 19.32 3.11
N GLU A 31 10.63 19.17 1.98
CA GLU A 31 11.66 18.15 1.77
C GLU A 31 12.88 18.37 2.69
N LYS A 32 13.27 19.64 2.90
CA LYS A 32 14.35 20.03 3.80
C LYS A 32 14.01 19.82 5.28
N ARG A 33 12.74 20.02 5.67
CA ARG A 33 12.24 19.70 7.01
C ARG A 33 12.10 18.20 7.25
N ARG A 34 11.78 17.42 6.21
CA ARG A 34 11.70 15.95 6.27
C ARG A 34 13.08 15.28 6.42
N ALA A 35 14.12 15.91 5.85
CA ALA A 35 15.50 15.46 6.01
C ALA A 35 16.10 15.82 7.38
N ALA A 36 15.44 16.67 8.17
CA ALA A 36 15.90 17.06 9.50
C ALA A 36 15.41 16.06 10.57
N PRO A 37 16.26 15.65 11.52
CA PRO A 37 15.84 14.81 12.63
C PRO A 37 14.82 15.57 13.50
N VAL A 38 13.69 14.92 13.80
CA VAL A 38 12.67 15.45 14.71
C VAL A 38 13.22 15.41 16.13
N VAL A 39 13.60 16.58 16.66
CA VAL A 39 13.96 16.74 18.08
C VAL A 39 12.72 17.23 18.82
N SER A 40 12.03 16.31 19.51
CA SER A 40 11.05 16.68 20.54
C SER A 40 11.82 17.04 21.80
N GLY A 41 11.75 18.30 22.22
CA GLY A 41 12.46 18.78 23.41
C GLY A 41 11.86 18.24 24.70
N GLU A 42 12.69 17.61 25.53
CA GLU A 42 12.96 17.96 26.93
C GLU A 42 14.03 17.01 27.50
N THR A 43 15.02 17.58 28.20
CA THR A 43 16.31 16.94 28.54
C THR A 43 16.22 16.05 29.78
N VAL A 44 16.62 14.78 29.64
CA VAL A 44 17.14 13.95 30.75
C VAL A 44 18.43 13.28 30.28
N ALA A 45 19.48 13.37 31.11
CA ALA A 45 20.80 12.78 30.88
C ALA A 45 20.74 11.24 30.92
N GLY A 46 20.30 10.65 29.82
CA GLY A 46 20.79 9.36 29.34
C GLY A 46 21.47 9.63 28.01
N GLU A 47 22.44 8.80 27.62
CA GLU A 47 22.89 8.77 26.23
C GLU A 47 21.67 8.45 25.36
N VAL A 48 21.00 9.48 24.85
CA VAL A 48 19.95 9.33 23.87
C VAL A 48 20.69 9.00 22.59
N GLU A 49 20.88 7.70 22.35
CA GLU A 49 21.23 7.21 21.03
C GLU A 49 20.13 7.72 20.10
N MET A 50 20.43 8.80 19.38
CA MET A 50 19.50 9.42 18.45
C MET A 50 19.30 8.41 17.33
N GLU A 51 18.27 7.59 17.45
CA GLU A 51 18.07 6.45 16.57
C GLU A 51 17.77 6.98 15.17
N VAL A 52 18.72 6.79 14.24
CA VAL A 52 18.63 7.34 12.89
C VAL A 52 17.50 6.62 12.14
N VAL A 53 16.37 7.33 11.98
CA VAL A 53 15.21 6.90 11.20
C VAL A 53 15.42 7.24 9.72
N LYS A 54 15.00 6.32 8.83
CA LYS A 54 15.02 6.48 7.38
C LYS A 54 13.67 6.07 6.80
N VAL A 55 13.28 6.70 5.71
CA VAL A 55 12.14 6.26 4.90
C VAL A 55 12.59 5.11 4.00
N ALA A 56 11.93 3.96 4.12
CA ALA A 56 12.25 2.76 3.35
C ALA A 56 11.04 2.28 2.55
N LYS A 57 11.23 2.02 1.26
CA LYS A 57 10.18 1.58 0.33
C LYS A 57 10.23 0.06 0.15
N CYS A 58 9.16 -0.63 0.51
CA CYS A 58 9.04 -2.08 0.38
C CYS A 58 9.24 -2.53 -1.07
N GLU A 59 10.11 -3.50 -1.29
CA GLU A 59 10.45 -4.00 -2.63
C GLU A 59 9.33 -4.84 -3.27
N PHE A 60 8.36 -5.31 -2.47
CA PHE A 60 7.21 -6.06 -2.98
C PHE A 60 6.01 -5.16 -3.24
N CYS A 61 5.45 -4.52 -2.20
CA CYS A 61 4.20 -3.77 -2.30
C CYS A 61 4.39 -2.26 -2.55
N GLY A 62 5.62 -1.73 -2.45
CA GLY A 62 5.90 -0.32 -2.71
C GLY A 62 5.48 0.63 -1.58
N LEU A 63 4.93 0.11 -0.49
CA LEU A 63 4.62 0.88 0.72
C LEU A 63 5.90 1.49 1.30
N THR A 64 5.82 2.76 1.71
CA THR A 64 6.92 3.47 2.37
C THR A 64 6.68 3.53 3.88
N GLU A 65 7.69 3.17 4.67
CA GLU A 65 7.63 3.20 6.14
C GLU A 65 8.83 3.99 6.69
N GLU A 66 8.63 4.69 7.81
CA GLU A 66 9.70 5.31 8.58
C GLU A 66 10.25 4.28 9.57
N CYS A 67 11.52 3.92 9.42
CA CYS A 67 12.13 2.82 10.13
C CYS A 67 13.54 3.15 10.57
N THR A 68 13.93 2.60 11.72
CA THR A 68 15.28 2.81 12.25
C THR A 68 16.29 2.06 11.40
N THR A 69 17.50 2.62 11.25
CA THR A 69 18.53 2.02 10.40
C THR A 69 18.89 0.60 10.86
N ALA A 70 18.89 0.36 12.18
CA ALA A 70 19.11 -0.95 12.77
C ALA A 70 17.98 -1.95 12.44
N TYR A 71 16.71 -1.50 12.44
CA TYR A 71 15.59 -2.35 12.03
C TYR A 71 15.66 -2.71 10.55
N ILE A 72 15.99 -1.75 9.68
CA ILE A 72 16.19 -1.99 8.24
C ILE A 72 17.26 -3.05 7.99
N ALA A 73 18.39 -2.98 8.70
CA ALA A 73 19.47 -3.96 8.57
C ALA A 73 19.00 -5.37 8.95
N ARG A 74 18.31 -5.53 10.09
CA ARG A 74 17.79 -6.83 10.56
C ARG A 74 16.77 -7.44 9.59
N VAL A 75 15.89 -6.62 9.03
CA VAL A 75 14.90 -7.09 8.04
C VAL A 75 15.60 -7.58 6.78
N ARG A 76 16.60 -6.83 6.29
CA ARG A 76 17.36 -7.21 5.09
C ARG A 76 18.15 -8.50 5.29
N GLU A 77 18.76 -8.71 6.45
CA GLU A 77 19.44 -9.96 6.79
C GLU A 77 18.49 -11.16 6.67
N ARG A 78 17.26 -11.02 7.17
CA ARG A 78 16.26 -12.09 7.11
C ARG A 78 15.71 -12.30 5.70
N HIS A 79 15.62 -11.28 4.86
CA HIS A 79 14.92 -11.33 3.57
C HIS A 79 15.85 -11.21 2.37
N ALA A 80 16.94 -11.98 2.35
CA ALA A 80 17.87 -12.04 1.22
C ALA A 80 18.33 -10.65 0.72
N GLY A 81 18.60 -9.74 1.65
CA GLY A 81 19.05 -8.37 1.39
C GLY A 81 17.94 -7.36 1.09
N LYS A 82 16.68 -7.80 1.01
CA LYS A 82 15.55 -6.94 0.61
C LYS A 82 14.88 -6.26 1.79
N TRP A 83 14.49 -5.01 1.60
CA TRP A 83 13.58 -4.34 2.53
C TRP A 83 12.13 -4.75 2.27
N VAL A 84 11.49 -5.24 3.33
CA VAL A 84 10.12 -5.77 3.31
C VAL A 84 9.35 -5.07 4.43
N CYS A 85 8.22 -4.45 4.09
CA CYS A 85 7.37 -3.83 5.11
C CYS A 85 6.75 -4.88 6.04
N GLY A 86 6.28 -4.47 7.22
CA GLY A 86 5.72 -5.38 8.21
C GLY A 86 4.64 -6.31 7.64
N LEU A 87 3.73 -5.79 6.82
CA LEU A 87 2.64 -6.57 6.22
C LEU A 87 3.13 -7.61 5.21
N CYS A 88 4.11 -7.28 4.38
CA CYS A 88 4.69 -8.25 3.45
C CYS A 88 5.56 -9.28 4.18
N GLY A 89 6.18 -8.90 5.30
CA GLY A 89 6.94 -9.80 6.16
C GLY A 89 6.04 -10.89 6.73
N GLU A 90 4.94 -10.50 7.36
CA GLU A 90 3.94 -11.45 7.89
C GLU A 90 3.36 -12.35 6.78
N ALA A 91 3.05 -11.79 5.62
CA ALA A 91 2.53 -12.58 4.50
C ALA A 91 3.55 -13.60 3.95
N VAL A 92 4.85 -13.31 4.04
CA VAL A 92 5.90 -14.27 3.70
C VAL A 92 5.98 -15.38 4.73
N GLU A 93 5.92 -15.08 6.03
CA GLU A 93 5.89 -16.10 7.08
C GLU A 93 4.65 -17.00 6.95
N GLU A 94 3.48 -16.41 6.69
CA GLU A 94 2.24 -17.15 6.47
C GLU A 94 2.36 -18.13 5.29
N GLU A 95 3.04 -17.74 4.21
CA GLU A 95 3.26 -18.64 3.06
C GLU A 95 4.15 -19.84 3.44
N ILE A 96 5.19 -19.60 4.26
CA ILE A 96 6.08 -20.66 4.77
C ILE A 96 5.28 -21.61 5.64
N GLU A 97 4.53 -21.10 6.62
CA GLU A 97 3.72 -21.91 7.55
C GLU A 97 2.62 -22.70 6.81
N ARG A 98 1.91 -22.05 5.89
CA ARG A 98 0.81 -22.66 5.13
C ARG A 98 1.28 -23.77 4.20
N SER A 99 2.50 -23.68 3.70
CA SER A 99 3.01 -24.62 2.69
C SER A 99 3.17 -26.06 3.22
N GLY A 100 3.27 -26.25 4.54
CA GLY A 100 3.35 -27.54 5.22
C GLY A 100 4.54 -28.43 4.84
N ARG A 101 5.31 -28.05 3.81
CA ARG A 101 6.47 -28.72 3.25
C ARG A 101 7.58 -27.70 3.24
N GLY A 102 8.55 -27.82 4.15
CA GLY A 102 9.69 -26.93 4.42
C GLY A 102 10.08 -25.99 3.28
N MET A 103 9.26 -24.96 3.06
CA MET A 103 9.43 -24.00 1.99
C MET A 103 10.55 -23.07 2.41
N SER A 104 11.48 -22.79 1.50
CA SER A 104 12.49 -21.79 1.78
C SER A 104 11.87 -20.41 1.80
N ARG A 105 12.44 -19.52 2.61
CA ARG A 105 11.97 -18.13 2.68
C ARG A 105 12.04 -17.44 1.32
N GLU A 106 13.07 -17.72 0.54
CA GLU A 106 13.25 -17.16 -0.80
C GLU A 106 12.14 -17.63 -1.76
N GLU A 107 11.69 -18.88 -1.63
CA GLU A 107 10.55 -19.39 -2.40
C GLU A 107 9.24 -18.72 -1.97
N ALA A 108 9.02 -18.57 -0.65
CA ALA A 108 7.87 -17.84 -0.10
C ALA A 108 7.83 -16.38 -0.59
N MET A 109 8.97 -15.70 -0.56
CA MET A 109 9.16 -14.35 -1.09
C MET A 109 8.84 -14.28 -2.59
N THR A 110 9.27 -15.27 -3.38
CA THR A 110 9.00 -15.32 -4.81
C THR A 110 7.51 -15.51 -5.10
N ARG A 111 6.83 -16.38 -4.35
CA ARG A 111 5.38 -16.58 -4.44
C ARG A 111 4.63 -15.31 -4.07
N HIS A 112 4.99 -14.67 -2.95
CA HIS A 112 4.39 -13.42 -2.51
C HIS A 112 4.57 -12.29 -3.54
N ALA A 113 5.78 -12.14 -4.11
CA ALA A 113 6.06 -11.18 -5.17
C ALA A 113 5.18 -11.40 -6.40
N SER A 114 5.04 -12.67 -6.82
CA SER A 114 4.20 -13.03 -7.96
C SER A 114 2.72 -12.71 -7.70
N TYR A 115 2.24 -12.95 -6.48
CA TYR A 115 0.89 -12.63 -6.07
C TYR A 115 0.63 -11.12 -6.15
N LEU A 116 1.52 -10.30 -5.60
CA LEU A 116 1.38 -8.84 -5.65
C LEU A 116 1.46 -8.29 -7.07
N ARG A 117 2.33 -8.84 -7.92
CA ARG A 117 2.37 -8.47 -9.35
C ARG A 117 1.03 -8.80 -10.02
N ASN A 118 0.55 -10.03 -9.88
CA ASN A 118 -0.73 -10.44 -10.47
C ASN A 118 -1.90 -9.62 -9.93
N PHE A 119 -1.88 -9.25 -8.64
CA PHE A 119 -2.89 -8.40 -8.02
C PHE A 119 -2.87 -6.99 -8.61
N ARG A 120 -1.68 -6.40 -8.78
CA ARG A 120 -1.51 -5.09 -9.44
C ARG A 120 -1.93 -5.13 -10.90
N ASP A 121 -1.53 -6.16 -11.64
CA ASP A 121 -1.90 -6.32 -13.05
C ASP A 121 -3.42 -6.47 -13.18
N ALA A 122 -4.06 -7.20 -12.27
CA ALA A 122 -5.52 -7.31 -12.22
C ALA A 122 -6.20 -5.99 -11.86
N ALA A 123 -5.61 -5.19 -10.95
CA ALA A 123 -6.12 -3.88 -10.55
C ALA A 123 -5.91 -2.79 -11.64
N ALA A 124 -4.80 -2.87 -12.37
CA ALA A 124 -4.45 -1.96 -13.45
C ALA A 124 -5.11 -2.34 -14.78
N SER A 125 -5.55 -3.59 -14.91
CA SER A 125 -6.31 -4.00 -16.08
C SER A 125 -7.61 -3.20 -16.15
N PRO A 126 -7.99 -2.64 -17.31
CA PRO A 126 -9.28 -1.98 -17.52
C PRO A 126 -10.46 -2.98 -17.51
N VAL A 127 -10.32 -4.08 -16.76
CA VAL A 127 -11.35 -5.05 -16.49
C VAL A 127 -12.39 -4.32 -15.67
N ASN A 128 -13.51 -4.06 -16.33
CA ASN A 128 -14.72 -3.55 -15.71
C ASN A 128 -14.90 -4.23 -14.33
N PRO A 129 -15.02 -3.48 -13.22
CA PRO A 129 -15.10 -4.03 -11.87
C PRO A 129 -16.19 -5.11 -11.73
N THR A 130 -17.24 -5.04 -12.53
CA THR A 130 -18.27 -6.08 -12.65
C THR A 130 -17.71 -7.44 -13.09
N LYS A 131 -16.72 -7.49 -14.00
CA LYS A 131 -16.07 -8.74 -14.43
C LYS A 131 -15.25 -9.38 -13.33
N LEU A 132 -14.55 -8.60 -12.50
CA LEU A 132 -13.82 -9.11 -11.33
C LEU A 132 -14.79 -9.67 -10.28
N LEU A 133 -15.89 -8.97 -10.01
CA LEU A 133 -16.96 -9.45 -9.13
C LEU A 133 -17.58 -10.75 -9.66
N ILE A 134 -17.89 -10.83 -10.95
CA ILE A 134 -18.42 -12.04 -11.59
C ILE A 134 -17.42 -13.20 -11.46
N ALA A 135 -16.12 -12.95 -11.68
CA ALA A 135 -15.10 -13.98 -11.53
C ALA A 135 -14.99 -14.47 -10.08
N GLY A 136 -15.03 -13.56 -9.10
CA GLY A 136 -15.05 -13.87 -7.67
C GLY A 136 -16.27 -14.70 -7.28
N LEU A 137 -17.48 -14.25 -7.66
CA LEU A 137 -18.73 -14.96 -7.41
C LEU A 137 -18.75 -16.35 -8.06
N ARG A 138 -18.29 -16.48 -9.32
CA ARG A 138 -18.16 -17.78 -9.98
C ARG A 138 -17.22 -18.73 -9.24
N ARG A 139 -16.11 -18.24 -8.68
CA ARG A 139 -15.17 -19.05 -7.89
C ARG A 139 -15.80 -19.49 -6.57
N LEU A 140 -16.53 -18.60 -5.90
CA LEU A 140 -17.25 -18.91 -4.66
C LEU A 140 -18.35 -19.95 -4.90
N LEU A 141 -19.19 -19.77 -5.92
CA LEU A 141 -20.29 -20.67 -6.26
C LEU A 141 -19.78 -22.07 -6.64
N ARG A 142 -18.68 -22.16 -7.40
CA ARG A 142 -18.01 -23.44 -7.68
C ARG A 142 -17.58 -24.14 -6.39
N ARG A 143 -16.90 -23.42 -5.49
CA ARG A 143 -16.48 -23.97 -4.20
C ARG A 143 -17.67 -24.46 -3.37
N ILE A 144 -18.76 -23.70 -3.30
CA ILE A 144 -19.98 -24.09 -2.58
C ILE A 144 -20.59 -25.36 -3.17
N PHE A 145 -20.61 -25.48 -4.49
CA PHE A 145 -21.21 -26.61 -5.17
C PHE A 145 -20.33 -27.87 -5.12
N ASP A 146 -19.01 -27.70 -5.24
CA ASP A 146 -18.03 -28.78 -5.11
C ASP A 146 -18.03 -29.33 -3.67
N SER A 147 -18.15 -28.47 -2.65
CA SER A 147 -18.32 -28.88 -1.24
C SER A 147 -19.64 -29.61 -0.97
N ARG A 148 -20.67 -29.44 -1.81
CA ARG A 148 -21.94 -30.19 -1.70
C ARG A 148 -21.90 -31.54 -2.41
N ARG A 149 -20.92 -31.77 -3.28
CA ARG A 149 -20.75 -33.00 -4.04
C ARG A 149 -19.90 -34.06 -3.37
N THR A 150 -19.27 -33.77 -2.23
CA THR A 150 -18.58 -34.80 -1.44
C THR A 150 -19.61 -35.58 -0.59
N PRO A 151 -19.85 -36.88 -0.88
CA PRO A 151 -20.74 -37.70 -0.08
C PRO A 151 -19.95 -38.23 1.11
N ASN A 152 -19.76 -37.41 2.13
CA ASN A 152 -19.34 -37.87 3.46
C ASN A 152 -19.79 -36.84 4.49
N GLY A 153 -21.07 -36.93 4.86
CA GLY A 153 -21.58 -36.31 6.07
C GLY A 153 -21.17 -37.13 7.31
N PRO A 154 -20.96 -36.51 8.48
CA PRO A 154 -20.74 -37.25 9.71
C PRO A 154 -22.03 -37.97 10.10
N HIS A 155 -21.91 -39.29 10.30
CA HIS A 155 -22.95 -40.15 10.84
C HIS A 155 -23.33 -39.67 12.25
N ARG A 156 -24.51 -39.05 12.42
CA ARG A 156 -25.04 -38.66 13.73
C ARG A 156 -25.85 -39.83 14.28
N GLN A 157 -25.27 -40.56 15.23
CA GLN A 157 -26.00 -41.50 16.08
C GLN A 157 -26.87 -40.72 17.06
N VAL A 158 -28.18 -40.99 17.05
CA VAL A 158 -29.04 -41.12 18.24
C VAL A 158 -30.02 -42.26 17.94
#